data_AF-A0AAW5EEK7-F1
#
_entry.id   AF-A0AAW5EEK7-F1
#
_cell.length_a   1.000
_cell.length_b   1.000
_cell.length_c   1.000
_cell.angle_alpha   90.00
_cell.angle_beta   90.00
_cell.angle_gamma   90.00
#
_symmetry.space_group_name_H-M   'P 1'
#
loop_
_entity.id
_entity.type
_entity.pdbx_description
1 polymer ?
#
loop_
_entity_poly.entity_id
_entity_poly.type
_entity_poly.pdbx_seq_one_letter_code
_entity_poly.pdbx_strand_id
1 'polypeptide(L)'
;GKSSLLKALLGTLALDSGRVVRQNGKSIAMLSQTVDFNANLSVKEAIKIELEEIYNTLKEYEASQSKLEKEPTNKEYLKQMDDLIALIDSKDAWNIEAKITRVLKEFSLLDYSDRLVCTLSGGEIRRVGLCILLLKNP
;
A
#
# COMPACT_ATOMS: atom_id res chain seq x y z
N GLY A 1 -20.75 -19.35 -7.87
CA GLY A 1 -19.35 -18.92 -8.11
C GLY A 1 -19.19 -17.41 -8.10
N LYS A 2 -19.23 -16.76 -6.93
CA LYS A 2 -18.97 -15.31 -6.81
C LYS A 2 -17.46 -15.02 -6.70
N SER A 3 -16.76 -15.83 -5.89
CA SER A 3 -15.30 -15.73 -5.77
C SER A 3 -14.57 -16.05 -7.07
N SER A 4 -15.06 -17.01 -7.86
CA SER A 4 -14.48 -17.33 -9.18
C SER A 4 -14.63 -16.16 -10.16
N LEU A 5 -15.78 -15.46 -10.14
CA LEU A 5 -16.01 -14.27 -10.96
C LEU A 5 -15.05 -13.14 -10.57
N LEU A 6 -14.89 -12.86 -9.27
CA LEU A 6 -13.95 -11.84 -8.78
C LEU A 6 -12.50 -12.18 -9.15
N LYS A 7 -12.10 -13.46 -9.03
CA LYS A 7 -10.76 -13.92 -9.45
C LYS A 7 -10.55 -13.76 -10.95
N ALA A 8 -11.55 -14.06 -11.78
CA ALA A 8 -11.48 -13.83 -13.21
C ALA A 8 -11.37 -12.32 -13.56
N LEU A 9 -12.11 -11.47 -12.85
CA LEU A 9 -12.00 -10.00 -12.99
C LEU A 9 -10.62 -9.47 -12.61
N LEU A 10 -9.98 -10.05 -11.59
CA LEU A 10 -8.60 -9.74 -11.19
C LEU A 10 -7.56 -10.36 -12.15
N GLY A 11 -7.93 -11.39 -12.93
CA GLY A 11 -7.05 -12.10 -13.85
C GLY A 11 -6.27 -13.22 -13.17
N THR A 12 -6.62 -13.57 -11.93
CA THR A 12 -6.02 -14.68 -11.17
C THR A 12 -6.69 -16.03 -11.46
N LEU A 13 -7.76 -16.03 -12.25
CA LEU A 13 -8.41 -17.23 -12.78
C LEU A 13 -8.67 -17.04 -14.28
N ALA A 14 -8.18 -17.98 -15.09
CA ALA A 14 -8.48 -18.00 -16.51
C ALA A 14 -9.96 -18.35 -16.74
N LEU A 15 -10.59 -17.69 -17.70
CA LEU A 15 -11.96 -18.02 -18.10
C LEU A 15 -11.94 -19.20 -19.06
N ASP A 16 -12.84 -20.16 -18.86
CA ASP A 16 -13.05 -21.28 -19.78
C ASP A 16 -13.59 -20.80 -21.15
N SER A 17 -14.32 -19.68 -21.17
CA SER A 17 -14.78 -18.99 -22.38
C SER A 17 -15.13 -17.51 -22.10
N GLY A 18 -15.09 -16.68 -23.15
CA GLY A 18 -15.35 -15.22 -23.06
C GLY A 18 -14.08 -14.38 -22.86
N ARG A 19 -14.24 -13.06 -22.69
CA ARG A 19 -13.12 -12.12 -22.48
C ARG A 19 -13.45 -11.10 -21.39
N VAL A 20 -12.45 -10.75 -20.57
CA VAL A 20 -12.54 -9.62 -19.62
C VAL A 20 -11.94 -8.40 -20.30
N VAL A 21 -12.74 -7.36 -20.50
CA VAL A 21 -12.25 -6.05 -21.00
C VAL A 21 -12.15 -5.11 -19.81
N ARG A 22 -10.96 -4.55 -19.59
CA ARG A 22 -10.69 -3.56 -18.54
C ARG A 22 -10.43 -2.20 -19.16
N GLN A 23 -10.92 -1.15 -18.52
CA GLN A 23 -10.61 0.21 -18.93
C GLN A 23 -9.17 0.54 -18.53
N ASN A 24 -8.36 1.05 -19.45
CA ASN A 24 -6.98 1.44 -19.17
C ASN A 24 -6.92 2.49 -18.06
N GLY A 25 -5.96 2.34 -17.14
CA GLY A 25 -5.73 3.26 -16.02
C GLY A 25 -6.61 3.04 -14.79
N LYS A 26 -7.44 1.99 -14.76
CA LYS A 26 -8.18 1.59 -13.56
C LYS A 26 -7.56 0.35 -12.95
N SER A 27 -7.38 0.39 -11.64
CA SER A 27 -6.94 -0.75 -10.86
C SER A 27 -8.09 -1.41 -10.13
N ILE A 28 -7.91 -2.70 -9.87
CA ILE A 28 -8.88 -3.51 -9.14
C ILE A 28 -8.09 -4.26 -8.09
N ALA A 29 -8.39 -4.00 -6.83
CA ALA A 29 -7.83 -4.72 -5.71
C ALA A 29 -8.92 -5.47 -4.96
N MET A 30 -8.60 -6.64 -4.43
CA MET A 30 -9.52 -7.48 -3.68
C MET A 30 -8.92 -7.82 -2.33
N LEU A 31 -9.72 -7.68 -1.28
CA LEU A 31 -9.40 -8.21 0.03
C LEU A 31 -9.66 -9.72 0.05
N SER A 32 -8.61 -10.50 0.27
CA SER A 32 -8.71 -11.95 0.46
C SER A 32 -9.55 -12.31 1.69
N GLN A 33 -10.21 -13.47 1.66
CA GLN A 33 -11.04 -13.93 2.79
C GLN A 33 -10.23 -14.19 4.07
N THR A 34 -8.96 -14.55 3.90
CA THR A 34 -7.94 -14.65 4.94
C THR A 34 -6.88 -13.58 4.67
N VAL A 35 -6.60 -12.77 5.68
CA VAL A 35 -5.50 -11.80 5.66
C VAL A 35 -4.46 -12.33 6.63
N ASP A 36 -3.35 -12.83 6.10
CA ASP A 36 -2.25 -13.36 6.91
C ASP A 36 -1.34 -12.21 7.32
N PHE A 37 -1.64 -11.62 8.47
CA PHE A 37 -0.72 -10.72 9.15
C PHE A 37 0.15 -11.52 10.10
N ASN A 38 1.40 -11.07 10.29
CA ASN A 38 2.24 -11.63 11.34
C ASN A 38 1.61 -11.31 12.70
N ALA A 39 1.22 -12.38 13.41
CA ALA A 39 0.50 -12.35 14.68
C ALA A 39 1.25 -11.60 15.80
N ASN A 40 2.58 -11.50 15.70
CA ASN A 40 3.45 -10.86 16.70
C ASN A 40 3.59 -9.35 16.51
N LEU A 41 3.04 -8.79 15.44
CA LEU A 41 3.11 -7.36 15.16
C LEU A 41 1.91 -6.63 15.76
N SER A 42 2.12 -5.37 16.11
CA SER A 42 1.02 -4.42 16.30
C SER A 42 0.34 -4.10 14.96
N VAL A 43 -0.90 -3.61 15.01
CA VAL A 43 -1.63 -3.15 13.82
C VAL A 43 -0.84 -2.09 13.06
N LYS A 44 -0.22 -1.15 13.78
CA LYS A 44 0.61 -0.09 13.19
C LYS A 44 1.84 -0.66 12.48
N GLU A 45 2.51 -1.64 13.07
CA GLU A 45 3.66 -2.31 12.44
C GLU A 45 3.24 -3.11 11.20
N ALA A 46 2.11 -3.83 11.26
CA ALA A 46 1.57 -4.55 10.12
C ALA A 46 1.25 -3.60 8.95
N ILE A 47 0.64 -2.44 9.22
CA ILE A 47 0.39 -1.41 8.21
C ILE A 47 1.70 -0.86 7.63
N LYS A 48 2.71 -0.61 8.48
CA LYS A 48 4.01 -0.09 8.02
C LYS A 48 4.74 -1.08 7.12
N ILE A 49 4.73 -2.37 7.44
CA ILE A 49 5.34 -3.41 6.60
C ILE A 49 4.65 -3.47 5.24
N GLU A 50 3.32 -3.41 5.22
CA GLU A 50 2.57 -3.42 3.96
C GLU A 50 2.83 -2.16 3.10
N LEU A 51 3.20 -1.05 3.74
CA LEU A 51 3.56 0.22 3.08
C LEU A 51 5.08 0.43 2.96
N GLU A 52 5.88 -0.61 3.20
CA GLU A 52 7.35 -0.52 3.21
C GLU A 52 7.90 0.07 1.91
N GLU A 53 7.32 -0.28 0.77
CA GLU A 53 7.69 0.26 -0.54
C GLU A 53 7.62 1.80 -0.56
N ILE A 54 6.56 2.39 0.02
CA ILE A 54 6.38 3.85 0.08
C ILE A 54 7.45 4.48 0.98
N TYR A 55 7.68 3.89 2.15
CA TYR A 55 8.72 4.39 3.07
C TYR A 55 10.13 4.25 2.48
N ASN A 56 10.39 3.19 1.72
CA ASN A 56 11.67 3.00 1.05
C ASN A 56 11.86 4.05 -0.05
N THR A 57 10.83 4.38 -0.84
CA THR A 57 10.91 5.48 -1.80
C THR A 57 11.25 6.81 -1.13
N LEU A 58 10.64 7.13 0.02
CA LEU A 58 10.95 8.35 0.77
C LEU A 58 12.40 8.35 1.29
N LYS A 59 12.89 7.22 1.82
CA LYS A 59 14.29 7.08 2.26
C LYS A 59 15.28 7.21 1.09
N GLU A 60 14.95 6.62 -0.06
CA GLU A 60 15.77 6.72 -1.27
C GLU A 60 15.84 8.17 -1.78
N TYR A 61 14.74 8.92 -1.65
CA TYR A 61 14.73 10.35 -1.93
C TYR A 61 15.66 11.12 -0.99
N GLU A 62 15.58 10.92 0.33
CA GLU A 62 16.47 11.56 1.30
C GLU A 62 17.95 11.22 1.06
N ALA A 63 18.24 9.96 0.72
CA ALA A 63 19.58 9.51 0.37
C ALA A 63 20.08 10.12 -0.94
N SER A 64 19.20 10.26 -1.94
CA SER A 64 19.53 10.87 -3.25
C SER A 64 19.78 12.37 -3.12
N GLN A 65 18.98 13.07 -2.29
CA GLN A 65 19.20 14.47 -1.94
C GLN A 65 20.59 14.67 -1.32
N SER A 66 20.96 13.83 -0.35
CA SER A 66 22.28 13.88 0.31
C SER A 66 23.45 13.62 -0.65
N LYS A 67 23.26 12.81 -1.70
CA LYS A 67 24.26 12.58 -2.76
C LYS A 67 24.37 13.80 -3.67
N LEU A 68 23.23 14.40 -4.03
CA LEU A 68 23.19 15.58 -4.89
C LEU A 68 23.81 16.80 -4.22
N GLU A 69 23.70 16.95 -2.91
CA GLU A 69 24.41 17.99 -2.15
C GLU A 69 25.94 17.88 -2.27
N LYS A 70 26.47 16.66 -2.41
CA LYS A 70 27.91 16.41 -2.59
C LYS A 70 28.35 16.54 -4.05
N GLU A 71 27.50 16.13 -4.98
CA GLU A 71 27.77 16.12 -6.43
C GLU A 71 26.62 16.77 -7.22
N PRO A 72 26.45 18.10 -7.12
CA PRO A 72 25.27 18.82 -7.64
C PRO A 72 25.16 18.84 -9.17
N THR A 73 26.24 18.54 -9.89
CA THR A 73 26.28 18.51 -11.36
C THR A 73 26.14 17.11 -11.94
N ASN A 74 25.97 16.08 -11.10
CA ASN A 74 25.81 14.72 -11.57
C ASN A 74 24.40 14.52 -12.17
N LYS A 75 24.35 14.38 -13.50
CA LYS A 75 23.11 14.21 -14.26
C LYS A 75 22.34 12.94 -13.92
N GLU A 76 23.02 11.88 -13.51
CA GLU A 76 22.35 10.63 -13.12
C GLU A 76 21.60 10.80 -11.80
N TYR A 77 22.20 11.48 -10.82
CA TYR A 77 21.54 11.77 -9.54
C TYR A 77 20.37 12.76 -9.70
N LEU A 78 20.51 13.76 -10.56
CA LEU A 78 19.39 14.66 -10.90
C LEU A 78 18.21 13.89 -11.48
N LYS A 79 18.46 13.02 -12.46
CA LYS A 79 17.40 12.21 -13.07
C LYS A 79 16.76 11.25 -12.06
N GLN A 80 17.57 10.58 -11.24
CA GLN A 80 17.06 9.68 -10.20
C GLN A 80 16.18 10.44 -9.19
N MET A 81 16.55 11.67 -8.84
CA MET A 81 15.77 12.51 -7.94
C MET A 81 14.43 12.92 -8.55
N ASP A 82 14.41 13.31 -9.83
CA ASP A 82 13.18 13.62 -10.57
C ASP A 82 12.23 12.41 -10.64
N ASP A 83 12.78 11.22 -10.94
CA ASP A 83 12.01 9.97 -11.00
C ASP A 83 11.41 9.62 -9.61
N LEU A 84 12.17 9.82 -8.53
CA LEU A 84 11.70 9.60 -7.16
C LEU A 84 10.61 10.60 -6.75
N ILE A 85 10.77 11.89 -7.07
CA ILE A 85 9.75 12.91 -6.80
C ILE A 85 8.45 12.57 -7.53
N ALA A 86 8.53 12.24 -8.82
CA ALA A 86 7.36 11.84 -9.60
C ALA A 86 6.68 10.60 -9.00
N LEU A 87 7.45 9.63 -8.50
CA LEU A 87 6.90 8.44 -7.85
C LEU A 87 6.22 8.79 -6.52
N ILE A 88 6.84 9.62 -5.68
CA ILE A 88 6.28 10.06 -4.39
C ILE A 88 4.98 10.85 -4.60
N ASP A 89 4.96 11.74 -5.59
CA ASP A 89 3.77 12.52 -5.97
C ASP A 89 2.66 11.61 -6.51
N SER A 90 2.98 10.66 -7.39
CA SER A 90 2.00 9.73 -7.95
C SER A 90 1.32 8.86 -6.90
N LYS A 91 2.03 8.54 -5.81
CA LYS A 91 1.51 7.79 -4.66
C LYS A 91 0.92 8.70 -3.57
N ASP A 92 1.05 10.03 -3.72
CA ASP A 92 0.75 11.05 -2.72
C ASP A 92 1.29 10.62 -1.33
N ALA A 93 2.57 10.25 -1.36
CA ALA A 93 3.29 9.61 -0.26
C ALA A 93 3.84 10.62 0.77
N TRP A 94 3.94 11.91 0.43
CA TRP A 94 4.31 12.97 1.37
C TRP A 94 3.41 13.00 2.61
N ASN A 95 2.12 12.70 2.43
CA ASN A 95 1.12 12.75 3.48
C ASN A 95 0.75 11.37 4.03
N ILE A 96 1.60 10.34 3.84
CA ILE A 96 1.26 8.95 4.16
C ILE A 96 0.88 8.75 5.64
N GLU A 97 1.58 9.39 6.59
CA GLU A 97 1.26 9.32 8.02
C GLU A 97 -0.11 9.93 8.36
N ALA A 98 -0.44 11.05 7.73
CA ALA A 98 -1.75 11.69 7.91
C ALA A 98 -2.86 10.83 7.30
N LYS A 99 -2.62 10.22 6.14
CA LYS A 99 -3.54 9.26 5.50
C LYS A 99 -3.77 8.04 6.36
N ILE A 100 -2.71 7.42 6.89
CA ILE A 100 -2.79 6.26 7.79
C ILE A 100 -3.67 6.62 8.98
N THR A 101 -3.39 7.74 9.64
CA THR A 101 -4.15 8.21 10.81
C THR A 101 -5.62 8.43 10.47
N ARG A 102 -5.90 9.10 9.34
CA ARG A 102 -7.26 9.36 8.87
C ARG A 102 -8.03 8.06 8.59
N VAL A 103 -7.43 7.15 7.84
CA VAL A 103 -8.04 5.86 7.49
C VAL A 103 -8.28 5.04 8.76
N LEU A 104 -7.30 4.93 9.66
CA LEU A 104 -7.50 4.25 10.95
C LEU A 104 -8.65 4.84 11.77
N LYS A 105 -8.81 6.17 11.76
CA LYS A 105 -9.93 6.85 12.42
C LYS A 105 -11.27 6.52 11.76
N GLU A 106 -11.36 6.60 10.43
CA GLU A 106 -12.59 6.29 9.67
C GLU A 106 -13.04 4.84 9.89
N PHE A 107 -12.10 3.92 10.08
CA PHE A 107 -12.38 2.50 10.37
C PHE A 107 -12.52 2.17 11.86
N SER A 108 -12.47 3.17 12.74
CA SER A 108 -12.54 3.01 14.21
C SER A 108 -11.47 2.05 14.75
N LEU A 109 -10.27 2.09 14.17
CA LEU A 109 -9.11 1.26 14.52
C LEU A 109 -8.01 2.05 15.24
N LEU A 110 -8.21 3.35 15.48
CA LEU A 110 -7.20 4.21 16.11
C LEU A 110 -6.78 3.69 17.49
N ASP A 111 -7.73 3.30 18.34
CA ASP A 111 -7.46 2.76 19.69
C ASP A 111 -6.88 1.33 19.67
N TYR A 112 -6.82 0.71 18.49
CA TYR A 112 -6.32 -0.63 18.27
C TYR A 112 -4.95 -0.62 17.59
N SER A 113 -4.39 0.56 17.25
CA SER A 113 -3.14 0.68 16.50
C SER A 113 -1.96 -0.01 17.17
N ASP A 114 -1.92 0.03 18.51
CA ASP A 114 -0.85 -0.52 19.33
C ASP A 114 -1.13 -1.95 19.82
N ARG A 115 -2.34 -2.49 19.53
CA ARG A 115 -2.67 -3.86 19.88
C ARG A 115 -2.02 -4.84 18.91
N LEU A 116 -1.62 -5.99 19.45
CA LEU A 116 -1.11 -7.09 18.64
C LEU A 116 -2.20 -7.64 17.73
N VAL A 117 -1.85 -7.96 16.49
CA VAL A 117 -2.79 -8.48 15.49
C VAL A 117 -3.43 -9.80 15.96
N CYS A 118 -2.71 -10.62 16.73
CA CYS A 118 -3.24 -11.86 17.31
C CYS A 118 -4.43 -11.66 18.27
N THR A 119 -4.58 -10.46 18.82
CA THR A 119 -5.67 -10.12 19.77
C THR A 119 -6.93 -9.61 19.07
N LEU A 120 -6.88 -9.41 17.75
CA LEU A 120 -7.99 -8.90 16.96
C LEU A 120 -8.96 -10.00 16.56
N SER A 121 -10.24 -9.68 16.57
CA SER A 121 -11.30 -10.48 15.95
C SER A 121 -11.13 -10.52 14.42
N GLY A 122 -11.68 -11.55 13.78
CA GLY A 122 -11.65 -11.65 12.31
C GLY A 122 -12.29 -10.45 11.58
N GLY A 123 -13.27 -9.79 12.22
CA GLY A 123 -13.87 -8.56 11.70
C GLY A 123 -12.90 -7.36 11.76
N GLU A 124 -12.13 -7.24 12.83
CA GLU A 124 -11.08 -6.22 12.98
C GLU A 124 -9.93 -6.45 11.99
N ILE A 125 -9.46 -7.70 11.86
CA ILE A 125 -8.43 -8.07 10.88
C ILE A 125 -8.84 -7.69 9.45
N ARG A 126 -10.11 -7.91 9.09
CA ARG A 126 -10.64 -7.49 7.78
C ARG A 126 -10.65 -5.98 7.61
N ARG A 127 -11.02 -5.21 8.64
CA ARG A 127 -10.97 -3.74 8.58
C ARG A 127 -9.52 -3.26 8.39
N VAL A 128 -8.56 -3.84 9.11
CA VAL A 128 -7.13 -3.53 8.94
C VAL A 128 -6.65 -3.81 7.51
N GLY A 129 -6.98 -4.98 6.96
CA GLY A 129 -6.64 -5.32 5.57
C GLY A 129 -7.28 -4.38 4.54
N LEU A 130 -8.52 -3.94 4.78
CA LEU A 130 -9.18 -2.95 3.93
C LEU A 130 -8.51 -1.57 4.03
N CYS A 131 -8.10 -1.14 5.22
CA CYS A 131 -7.33 0.10 5.40
C CYS A 131 -6.04 0.08 4.57
N ILE A 132 -5.28 -1.02 4.64
CA ILE A 132 -4.04 -1.18 3.87
C ILE A 132 -4.32 -1.13 2.37
N LEU A 133 -5.36 -1.82 1.91
CA LEU A 133 -5.77 -1.82 0.51
C LEU A 133 -6.09 -0.40 0.01
N LEU A 134 -6.78 0.41 0.83
CA LEU A 134 -7.09 1.80 0.50
C LEU A 134 -5.84 2.68 0.51
N LEU A 135 -4.94 2.48 1.47
CA LEU A 135 -3.69 3.24 1.60
C LEU A 135 -2.71 2.96 0.46
N LYS A 136 -2.74 1.75 -0.10
CA LYS A 136 -1.95 1.37 -1.28
C LYS A 136 -2.41 2.08 -2.56
N ASN A 137 -3.55 2.78 -2.55
CA ASN A 137 -4.15 3.44 -3.71
C ASN A 137 -3.95 2.61 -5.00
N PRO A 138 -4.41 1.35 -5.01
CA PRO A 138 -4.14 0.42 -6.10
C PRO A 138 -4.56 1.01 -7.43
#